data_AF-A0A6S6XVF8-F1
#
_entry.id   AF-A0A6S6XVF8-F1
#
_cell.length_a   1.000
_cell.length_b   1.000
_cell.length_c   1.000
_cell.angle_alpha   90.00
_cell.angle_beta   90.00
_cell.angle_gamma   90.00
#
_symmetry.space_group_name_H-M   'P 1'
#
loop_
_entity.id
_entity.type
_entity.pdbx_description
1 polymer ?
#
loop_
_entity_poly.entity_id
_entity_poly.type
_entity_poly.pdbx_seq_one_letter_code
_entity_poly.pdbx_strand_id
1 'polypeptide(L)'
;MSKILLCIVFVAFVPASIAGNQAISDADGECVMDAYSAPDDYSGSYPLIRPHADLAKTIKAARTGDIKEQRNLAVSYATGYLVSKCMEKADYWYRLAAKGGDEVSKSWVARRDMFYKLSAGPECMESACNIFDDGMPQFLSITVDQHMKYVAPLTINGVTVTGLIDTGAYSLLIDSDTAKRMGISLEGAKQGKATVASGTSVATLTTTVSAIKVGGITLNNVEIVVGQPGSHILIGMKVLNRLKMTAAGGQMALSK
;
A
#
# COMPACT_ATOMS: atom_id res chain seq x y z
N MET A 1 13.47 -51.39 -46.36
CA MET A 1 12.36 -51.47 -45.38
C MET A 1 12.99 -52.02 -44.11
N SER A 2 13.06 -51.41 -42.93
CA SER A 2 12.39 -50.28 -42.29
C SER A 2 13.39 -49.67 -41.29
N LYS A 3 13.45 -48.33 -41.16
CA LYS A 3 14.29 -47.64 -40.16
C LYS A 3 13.55 -47.73 -38.81
N ILE A 4 14.15 -48.40 -37.83
CA ILE A 4 13.69 -48.37 -36.44
C ILE A 4 14.31 -47.13 -35.78
N LEU A 5 13.51 -46.07 -35.65
CA LEU A 5 13.83 -44.91 -34.84
C LEU A 5 13.10 -45.09 -33.50
N LEU A 6 13.79 -45.62 -32.50
CA LEU A 6 13.26 -45.72 -31.14
C LEU A 6 13.79 -44.52 -30.34
N CYS A 7 12.93 -43.53 -30.13
CA CYS A 7 13.19 -42.37 -29.28
C CYS A 7 13.48 -42.82 -27.83
N ILE A 8 14.67 -42.49 -27.36
CA ILE A 8 15.02 -42.53 -25.93
C ILE A 8 14.27 -41.37 -25.27
N VAL A 9 13.20 -41.67 -24.54
CA VAL A 9 12.53 -40.71 -23.66
C VAL A 9 13.41 -40.54 -22.42
N PHE A 10 14.19 -39.46 -22.37
CA PHE A 10 14.79 -38.98 -21.14
C PHE A 10 13.66 -38.48 -20.22
N VAL A 11 13.26 -39.30 -19.26
CA VAL A 11 12.48 -38.82 -18.11
C VAL A 11 13.48 -38.12 -17.18
N ALA A 12 13.67 -36.82 -17.40
CA ALA A 12 14.36 -35.98 -16.43
C ALA A 12 13.46 -35.87 -15.19
N PHE A 13 13.85 -36.57 -14.13
CA PHE A 13 13.25 -36.47 -12.80
C PHE A 13 13.64 -35.10 -12.23
N VAL A 14 12.73 -34.12 -12.34
CA VAL A 14 12.89 -32.82 -11.66
C VAL A 14 12.47 -33.03 -10.20
N PRO A 15 13.32 -32.75 -9.21
CA PRO A 15 12.94 -32.89 -7.81
C PRO A 15 11.83 -31.88 -7.50
N ALA A 16 10.75 -32.37 -6.88
CA ALA A 16 9.68 -31.55 -6.37
C ALA A 16 10.18 -30.70 -5.19
N SER A 17 10.69 -29.51 -5.49
CA SER A 17 10.73 -28.41 -4.54
C SER A 17 9.55 -27.50 -4.85
N ILE A 18 8.37 -27.84 -4.34
CA ILE A 18 7.21 -26.94 -4.39
C ILE A 18 7.39 -25.95 -3.25
N ALA A 19 8.02 -24.82 -3.58
CA ALA A 19 7.93 -23.60 -2.79
C ALA A 19 6.46 -23.14 -2.78
N GLY A 20 5.99 -22.78 -1.59
CA GLY A 20 4.59 -22.49 -1.34
C GLY A 20 4.01 -21.32 -2.13
N ASN A 21 2.70 -21.39 -2.31
CA ASN A 21 1.76 -20.30 -2.51
C ASN A 21 2.15 -19.21 -3.51
N GLN A 22 2.53 -19.60 -4.72
CA GLN A 22 2.53 -18.69 -5.86
C GLN A 22 1.45 -19.13 -6.85
N ALA A 23 0.78 -18.14 -7.45
CA ALA A 23 0.00 -18.36 -8.65
C ALA A 23 0.85 -19.17 -9.65
N ILE A 24 0.22 -19.93 -10.55
CA ILE A 24 0.88 -20.21 -11.83
C ILE A 24 0.80 -18.91 -12.62
N SER A 25 1.61 -17.95 -12.19
CA SER A 25 1.92 -16.76 -12.95
C SER A 25 3.09 -17.09 -13.85
N ASP A 26 3.06 -16.61 -15.09
CA ASP A 26 4.26 -16.64 -15.92
C ASP A 26 5.34 -15.73 -15.31
N ALA A 27 6.49 -15.67 -15.98
CA ALA A 27 7.60 -14.81 -15.57
C ALA A 27 7.21 -13.32 -15.49
N ASP A 28 6.12 -12.92 -16.14
CA ASP A 28 5.63 -11.55 -16.20
C ASP A 28 4.55 -11.25 -15.14
N GLY A 29 4.14 -12.26 -14.37
CA GLY A 29 3.15 -12.11 -13.30
C GLY A 29 1.70 -12.24 -13.79
N GLU A 30 1.45 -12.62 -15.04
CA GLU A 30 0.10 -12.74 -15.59
C GLU A 30 -0.59 -14.02 -15.09
N CYS A 31 -1.92 -13.96 -14.86
CA CYS A 31 -2.69 -15.11 -14.42
C CYS A 31 -2.92 -16.14 -15.55
N VAL A 32 -1.96 -17.02 -15.77
CA VAL A 32 -1.98 -17.92 -16.93
C VAL A 32 -2.94 -19.10 -16.75
N MET A 33 -3.04 -19.67 -15.53
CA MET A 33 -3.92 -20.81 -15.25
C MET A 33 -4.56 -20.76 -13.85
N ASP A 34 -5.78 -21.31 -13.74
CA ASP A 34 -6.46 -21.48 -12.45
C ASP A 34 -5.98 -22.76 -11.76
N ALA A 35 -5.44 -22.61 -10.55
CA ALA A 35 -5.27 -23.74 -9.63
C ALA A 35 -6.46 -23.75 -8.66
N TYR A 36 -7.10 -24.90 -8.46
CA TYR A 36 -8.28 -25.01 -7.58
C TYR A 36 -7.88 -25.59 -6.23
N SER A 37 -8.54 -25.14 -5.17
CA SER A 37 -8.25 -25.60 -3.81
C SER A 37 -9.52 -26.06 -3.11
N ALA A 38 -9.37 -26.97 -2.14
CA ALA A 38 -10.46 -27.35 -1.25
C ALA A 38 -10.67 -26.26 -0.17
N PRO A 39 -11.87 -26.14 0.44
CA PRO A 39 -12.15 -25.13 1.46
C PRO A 39 -11.22 -25.18 2.68
N ASP A 40 -10.71 -26.36 3.01
CA ASP A 40 -9.81 -26.65 4.12
C ASP A 40 -8.32 -26.60 3.74
N ASP A 41 -7.99 -26.49 2.44
CA ASP A 41 -6.62 -26.30 1.98
C ASP A 41 -6.25 -24.81 1.89
N TYR A 42 -6.08 -24.19 3.05
CA TYR A 42 -5.63 -22.80 3.17
C TYR A 42 -4.22 -22.56 2.61
N SER A 43 -3.43 -23.62 2.45
CA SER A 43 -2.05 -23.55 1.97
C SER A 43 -1.91 -23.62 0.46
N GLY A 44 -2.96 -24.10 -0.23
CA GLY A 44 -2.91 -24.42 -1.67
C GLY A 44 -1.92 -25.54 -2.00
N SER A 45 -1.57 -26.38 -1.03
CA SER A 45 -0.56 -27.43 -1.21
C SER A 45 -1.10 -28.62 -2.00
N TYR A 46 -2.42 -28.75 -2.12
CA TYR A 46 -3.11 -29.88 -2.75
C TYR A 46 -4.08 -29.38 -3.83
N PRO A 47 -3.56 -28.94 -4.99
CA PRO A 47 -4.39 -28.42 -6.06
C PRO A 47 -5.33 -29.49 -6.60
N LEU A 48 -6.62 -29.14 -6.70
CA LEU A 48 -7.66 -29.95 -7.29
C LEU A 48 -7.61 -29.87 -8.82
N ILE A 49 -7.90 -30.99 -9.47
CA ILE A 49 -8.01 -31.07 -10.94
C ILE A 49 -9.21 -30.27 -11.46
N ARG A 50 -10.23 -30.07 -10.63
CA ARG A 50 -11.48 -29.37 -10.98
C ARG A 50 -11.88 -28.43 -9.84
N PRO A 51 -12.66 -27.37 -10.12
CA PRO A 51 -13.16 -26.48 -9.08
C PRO A 51 -13.95 -27.26 -8.02
N HIS A 52 -13.80 -26.85 -6.76
CA HIS A 52 -14.71 -27.29 -5.70
C HIS A 52 -16.16 -26.99 -6.08
N ALA A 53 -17.12 -27.78 -5.59
CA ALA A 53 -18.53 -27.69 -5.97
C ALA A 53 -19.11 -26.28 -5.74
N ASP A 54 -18.73 -25.63 -4.64
CA ASP A 54 -19.16 -24.25 -4.34
C ASP A 54 -18.64 -23.25 -5.36
N LEU A 55 -17.35 -23.33 -5.71
CA LEU A 55 -16.76 -22.46 -6.73
C LEU A 55 -17.38 -22.74 -8.11
N ALA A 56 -17.60 -24.01 -8.46
CA ALA A 56 -18.26 -24.38 -9.72
C ALA A 56 -19.67 -23.78 -9.83
N LYS A 57 -20.43 -23.78 -8.72
CA LYS A 57 -21.76 -23.17 -8.63
C LYS A 57 -21.69 -21.66 -8.82
N THR A 58 -20.77 -20.98 -8.13
CA THR A 58 -20.53 -19.53 -8.27
C THR A 58 -20.11 -19.17 -9.69
N ILE A 59 -19.19 -19.92 -10.32
CA ILE A 59 -18.78 -19.70 -11.72
C ILE A 59 -19.98 -19.80 -12.67
N LYS A 60 -20.82 -20.83 -12.50
CA LYS A 60 -22.00 -21.02 -13.35
C LYS A 60 -22.97 -19.84 -13.22
N ALA A 61 -23.29 -19.40 -12.00
CA ALA A 61 -24.21 -18.31 -11.75
C ALA A 61 -23.67 -16.94 -12.21
N ALA A 62 -22.38 -16.67 -11.95
CA ALA A 62 -21.72 -15.44 -12.38
C ALA A 62 -21.74 -15.29 -13.91
N ARG A 63 -21.50 -16.38 -14.65
CA ARG A 63 -21.57 -16.43 -16.12
C ARG A 63 -22.97 -16.18 -16.67
N THR A 64 -24.01 -16.50 -15.91
CA THR A 64 -25.41 -16.21 -16.28
C THR A 64 -25.86 -14.80 -15.94
N GLY A 65 -24.98 -13.94 -15.40
CA GLY A 65 -25.30 -12.56 -15.08
C GLY A 65 -25.76 -12.31 -13.64
N ASP A 66 -25.66 -13.30 -12.75
CA ASP A 66 -25.99 -13.09 -11.34
C ASP A 66 -24.97 -12.13 -10.71
N ILE A 67 -25.43 -10.92 -10.40
CA ILE A 67 -24.61 -9.82 -9.89
C ILE A 67 -23.93 -10.19 -8.56
N LYS A 68 -24.64 -10.91 -7.68
CA LYS A 68 -24.11 -11.32 -6.37
C LYS A 68 -23.01 -12.35 -6.56
N GLU A 69 -23.21 -13.32 -7.44
CA GLU A 69 -22.21 -14.36 -7.71
C GLU A 69 -21.03 -13.84 -8.53
N GLN A 70 -21.22 -12.83 -9.37
CA GLN A 70 -20.10 -12.10 -9.99
C GLN A 70 -19.19 -11.48 -8.92
N ARG A 71 -19.77 -10.80 -7.92
CA ARG A 71 -18.99 -10.28 -6.79
C ARG A 71 -18.32 -11.40 -5.99
N ASN A 72 -19.02 -12.49 -5.69
CA ASN A 72 -18.44 -13.62 -4.94
C ASN A 72 -17.27 -14.28 -5.68
N LEU A 73 -17.39 -14.42 -7.01
CA LEU A 73 -16.31 -14.91 -7.86
C LEU A 73 -15.12 -13.95 -7.86
N ALA A 74 -15.39 -12.64 -7.92
CA ALA A 74 -14.35 -11.62 -7.82
C ALA A 74 -13.59 -11.70 -6.48
N VAL A 75 -14.31 -11.89 -5.37
CA VAL A 75 -13.71 -12.11 -4.04
C VAL A 75 -12.83 -13.35 -4.04
N SER A 76 -13.31 -14.47 -4.62
CA SER A 76 -12.55 -15.73 -4.69
C SER A 76 -11.20 -15.54 -5.37
N TYR A 77 -11.18 -14.84 -6.51
CA TYR A 77 -9.93 -14.49 -7.19
C TYR A 77 -9.07 -13.46 -6.43
N ALA A 78 -9.67 -12.51 -5.70
CA ALA A 78 -8.92 -11.51 -4.95
C ALA A 78 -8.22 -12.10 -3.70
N THR A 79 -8.86 -13.07 -3.04
CA THR A 79 -8.37 -13.68 -1.80
C THR A 79 -7.61 -14.97 -2.01
N GLY A 80 -7.79 -15.64 -3.15
CA GLY A 80 -7.29 -16.99 -3.37
C GLY A 80 -8.20 -18.07 -2.77
N TYR A 81 -9.47 -17.77 -2.48
CA TYR A 81 -10.39 -18.74 -1.89
C TYR A 81 -10.92 -19.70 -2.96
N LEU A 82 -10.64 -21.01 -2.79
CA LEU A 82 -10.98 -22.11 -3.71
C LEU A 82 -10.33 -22.05 -5.10
N VAL A 83 -9.68 -20.95 -5.45
CA VAL A 83 -8.98 -20.74 -6.71
C VAL A 83 -7.73 -19.90 -6.46
N SER A 84 -6.67 -20.10 -7.24
CA SER A 84 -5.46 -19.29 -7.20
C SER A 84 -5.78 -17.79 -7.30
N LYS A 85 -5.10 -16.99 -6.48
CA LYS A 85 -5.26 -15.53 -6.48
C LYS A 85 -4.94 -14.97 -7.86
N CYS A 86 -5.81 -14.10 -8.36
CA CYS A 86 -5.65 -13.41 -9.63
C CYS A 86 -6.35 -12.04 -9.60
N MET A 87 -5.57 -10.96 -9.57
CA MET A 87 -6.14 -9.61 -9.40
C MET A 87 -6.81 -9.09 -10.68
N GLU A 88 -6.38 -9.56 -11.84
CA GLU A 88 -6.88 -9.23 -13.17
C GLU A 88 -8.28 -9.83 -13.36
N LYS A 89 -8.43 -11.12 -13.05
CA LYS A 89 -9.74 -11.81 -13.06
C LYS A 89 -10.68 -11.23 -11.99
N ALA A 90 -10.16 -10.92 -10.80
CA ALA A 90 -10.95 -10.25 -9.77
C ALA A 90 -11.50 -8.91 -10.27
N ASP A 91 -10.65 -8.06 -10.87
CA ASP A 91 -11.05 -6.76 -11.44
C ASP A 91 -12.14 -6.90 -12.50
N TYR A 92 -12.00 -7.86 -13.42
CA TYR A 92 -13.02 -8.16 -14.43
C TYR A 92 -14.40 -8.45 -13.80
N TRP A 93 -14.46 -9.35 -12.82
CA TRP A 93 -15.73 -9.75 -12.21
C TRP A 93 -16.32 -8.65 -11.32
N TYR A 94 -15.49 -7.89 -10.60
CA TYR A 94 -15.93 -6.72 -9.85
C TYR A 94 -16.51 -5.64 -10.78
N ARG A 95 -15.88 -5.35 -11.92
CA ARG A 95 -16.41 -4.38 -12.89
C ARG A 95 -17.75 -4.83 -13.48
N LEU A 96 -17.91 -6.13 -13.75
CA LEU A 96 -19.16 -6.68 -14.26
C LEU A 96 -20.29 -6.54 -13.23
N ALA A 97 -20.04 -6.90 -11.97
CA ALA A 97 -20.99 -6.74 -10.87
C ALA A 97 -21.32 -5.25 -10.60
N ALA A 98 -20.32 -4.37 -10.65
CA ALA A 98 -20.49 -2.93 -10.50
C ALA A 98 -21.38 -2.33 -11.59
N LYS A 99 -21.19 -2.76 -12.85
CA LYS A 99 -22.04 -2.39 -13.99
C LYS A 99 -23.48 -2.88 -13.82
N GLY A 100 -23.66 -4.03 -13.17
CA GLY A 100 -24.96 -4.57 -12.78
C GLY A 100 -25.62 -3.85 -11.59
N GLY A 101 -24.92 -2.92 -10.92
CA GLY A 101 -25.46 -2.12 -9.82
C GLY A 101 -25.01 -2.55 -8.42
N ASP A 102 -24.05 -3.47 -8.29
CA ASP A 102 -23.52 -3.87 -6.98
C ASP A 102 -22.63 -2.77 -6.36
N GLU A 103 -23.10 -2.17 -5.26
CA GLU A 103 -22.42 -1.06 -4.58
C GLU A 103 -21.08 -1.45 -3.95
N VAL A 104 -20.94 -2.70 -3.50
CA VAL A 104 -19.68 -3.21 -2.93
C VAL A 104 -18.62 -3.28 -4.02
N SER A 105 -19.00 -3.76 -5.20
CA SER A 105 -18.13 -3.87 -6.36
C SER A 105 -17.79 -2.49 -6.92
N LYS A 106 -18.74 -1.54 -6.96
CA LYS A 106 -18.45 -0.14 -7.33
C LYS A 106 -17.38 0.47 -6.41
N SER A 107 -17.54 0.29 -5.10
CA SER A 107 -16.57 0.76 -4.11
C SER A 107 -15.21 0.10 -4.26
N TRP A 108 -15.18 -1.20 -4.57
CA TRP A 108 -13.95 -1.95 -4.82
C TRP A 108 -13.24 -1.43 -6.07
N VAL A 109 -13.96 -1.27 -7.18
CA VAL A 109 -13.42 -0.75 -8.46
C VAL A 109 -12.90 0.67 -8.29
N ALA A 110 -13.64 1.56 -7.63
CA ALA A 110 -13.19 2.92 -7.38
C ALA A 110 -11.87 2.96 -6.59
N ARG A 111 -11.74 2.10 -5.56
CA ARG A 111 -10.51 1.94 -4.79
C ARG A 111 -9.38 1.37 -5.64
N ARG A 112 -9.64 0.33 -6.45
CA ARG A 112 -8.68 -0.30 -7.36
C ARG A 112 -8.15 0.69 -8.40
N ASP A 113 -9.04 1.44 -9.04
CA ASP A 113 -8.70 2.47 -10.02
C ASP A 113 -7.89 3.59 -9.40
N MET A 114 -8.24 4.00 -8.18
CA MET A 114 -7.42 4.92 -7.40
C MET A 114 -6.02 4.33 -7.21
N PHE A 115 -5.87 3.14 -6.64
CA PHE A 115 -4.54 2.53 -6.45
C PHE A 115 -3.75 2.36 -7.74
N TYR A 116 -4.39 1.99 -8.87
CA TYR A 116 -3.71 1.86 -10.15
C TYR A 116 -3.14 3.20 -10.64
N LYS A 117 -3.93 4.28 -10.53
CA LYS A 117 -3.48 5.65 -10.82
C LYS A 117 -2.31 6.09 -9.93
N LEU A 118 -2.23 5.56 -8.71
CA LEU A 118 -1.18 5.88 -7.75
C LEU A 118 0.09 5.03 -7.93
N SER A 119 -0.08 3.75 -8.30
CA SER A 119 1.04 2.85 -8.60
C SER A 119 1.72 3.19 -9.92
N ALA A 120 1.01 3.88 -10.83
CA ALA A 120 1.60 4.45 -12.03
C ALA A 120 2.55 5.65 -11.74
N GLY A 121 2.70 6.07 -10.47
CA GLY A 121 3.60 7.13 -10.04
C GLY A 121 2.99 8.54 -10.11
N PRO A 122 3.58 9.54 -9.42
CA PRO A 122 3.05 10.90 -9.35
C PRO A 122 3.39 11.79 -10.56
N GLU A 123 3.73 11.22 -11.72
CA GLU A 123 4.09 11.98 -12.92
C GLU A 123 3.16 11.63 -14.09
N CYS A 124 2.16 12.49 -14.24
CA CYS A 124 1.24 12.64 -15.36
C CYS A 124 1.65 11.96 -16.68
N MET A 125 0.83 11.05 -17.20
CA MET A 125 0.73 10.79 -18.65
C MET A 125 -0.64 11.23 -19.15
N GLU A 126 -0.84 12.54 -19.25
CA GLU A 126 -1.53 13.25 -20.35
C GLU A 126 -1.77 14.72 -19.97
N SER A 127 -2.17 15.51 -20.97
CA SER A 127 -2.53 16.94 -20.95
C SER A 127 -3.63 17.35 -19.95
N ALA A 128 -3.99 16.47 -19.02
CA ALA A 128 -4.87 16.75 -17.90
C ALA A 128 -4.15 17.36 -16.68
N CYS A 129 -2.82 17.49 -16.69
CA CYS A 129 -2.09 18.16 -15.58
C CYS A 129 -2.13 19.69 -15.64
N ASN A 130 -3.32 20.25 -15.85
CA ASN A 130 -3.73 21.56 -15.33
C ASN A 130 -4.72 21.34 -14.18
N ILE A 131 -4.31 20.60 -13.15
CA ILE A 131 -5.04 20.48 -11.88
C ILE A 131 -4.10 20.93 -10.76
N PHE A 132 -3.61 22.16 -10.88
CA PHE A 132 -3.25 22.93 -9.70
C PHE A 132 -4.52 23.66 -9.28
N ASP A 133 -5.35 23.00 -8.46
CA ASP A 133 -6.12 23.58 -7.35
C ASP A 133 -7.27 22.65 -6.86
N ASP A 134 -7.30 22.46 -5.53
CA ASP A 134 -8.47 22.42 -4.62
C ASP A 134 -9.34 21.17 -4.43
N GLY A 135 -9.16 20.05 -5.13
CA GLY A 135 -10.19 19.00 -5.12
C GLY A 135 -9.82 17.59 -4.67
N MET A 136 -8.59 17.13 -4.87
CA MET A 136 -8.27 15.71 -4.70
C MET A 136 -7.76 15.37 -3.30
N PRO A 137 -8.26 14.27 -2.69
CA PRO A 137 -7.79 13.83 -1.39
C PRO A 137 -6.29 13.50 -1.47
N GLN A 138 -5.50 14.19 -0.66
CA GLN A 138 -4.06 13.93 -0.57
C GLN A 138 -3.89 12.72 0.33
N PHE A 139 -3.15 11.71 -0.09
CA PHE A 139 -2.96 10.50 0.71
C PHE A 139 -1.51 10.02 0.63
N LEU A 140 -1.10 9.27 1.65
CA LEU A 140 0.20 8.60 1.75
C LEU A 140 -0.04 7.20 2.32
N SER A 141 0.43 6.18 1.63
CA SER A 141 0.48 4.81 2.14
C SER A 141 1.91 4.46 2.54
N ILE A 142 2.07 3.89 3.74
CA ILE A 142 3.34 3.56 4.36
C ILE A 142 3.29 2.10 4.75
N THR A 143 4.27 1.31 4.34
CA THR A 143 4.51 -0.02 4.90
C THR A 143 5.47 0.10 6.07
N VAL A 144 5.20 -0.64 7.14
CA VAL A 144 6.08 -0.71 8.29
C VAL A 144 7.47 -1.20 7.88
N ASP A 145 8.51 -0.60 8.43
CA ASP A 145 9.89 -1.00 8.15
C ASP A 145 10.28 -2.31 8.87
N GLN A 146 11.48 -2.80 8.59
CA GLN A 146 12.07 -3.99 9.22
C GLN A 146 12.22 -3.90 10.75
N HIS A 147 12.11 -2.70 11.34
CA HIS A 147 12.16 -2.45 12.78
C HIS A 147 10.77 -2.18 13.38
N MET A 148 9.69 -2.50 12.66
CA MET A 148 8.31 -2.26 13.08
C MET A 148 7.95 -0.77 13.26
N LYS A 149 8.60 0.13 12.50
CA LYS A 149 8.37 1.58 12.52
C LYS A 149 7.71 2.07 11.24
N TYR A 150 6.83 3.06 11.36
CA TYR A 150 6.29 3.78 10.21
C TYR A 150 7.14 5.03 9.95
N VAL A 151 7.72 5.12 8.77
CA VAL A 151 8.53 6.28 8.36
C VAL A 151 7.96 6.92 7.11
N ALA A 152 8.03 8.24 7.02
CA ALA A 152 7.51 9.01 5.89
C ALA A 152 8.55 10.01 5.38
N PRO A 153 8.58 10.30 4.07
CA PRO A 153 9.30 11.45 3.55
C PRO A 153 8.73 12.74 4.15
N LEU A 154 9.59 13.59 4.71
CA LEU A 154 9.27 14.92 5.18
C LEU A 154 10.04 15.93 4.34
N THR A 155 9.33 16.78 3.60
CA THR A 155 9.91 17.84 2.78
C THR A 155 9.60 19.21 3.37
N ILE A 156 10.62 20.03 3.58
CA ILE A 156 10.50 21.44 3.97
C ILE A 156 11.45 22.25 3.08
N ASN A 157 10.96 23.35 2.49
CA ASN A 157 11.73 24.21 1.57
C ASN A 157 12.51 23.44 0.47
N GLY A 158 11.90 22.38 -0.07
CA GLY A 158 12.49 21.55 -1.14
C GLY A 158 13.48 20.48 -0.67
N VAL A 159 13.87 20.47 0.61
CA VAL A 159 14.77 19.45 1.17
C VAL A 159 13.94 18.34 1.80
N THR A 160 14.20 17.10 1.39
CA THR A 160 13.47 15.91 1.85
C THR A 160 14.35 15.06 2.75
N VAL A 161 13.81 14.64 3.89
CA VAL A 161 14.42 13.72 4.86
C VAL A 161 13.41 12.66 5.29
N THR A 162 13.87 11.62 5.97
CA THR A 162 12.97 10.59 6.52
C THR A 162 12.57 10.98 7.95
N GLY A 163 11.26 11.09 8.19
CA GLY A 163 10.68 11.30 9.52
C GLY A 163 10.01 10.03 10.05
N LEU A 164 10.17 9.75 11.33
CA LEU A 164 9.46 8.71 12.06
C LEU A 164 8.05 9.20 12.41
N ILE A 165 7.02 8.44 12.08
CA ILE A 165 5.66 8.68 12.58
C ILE A 165 5.63 8.23 14.04
N ASP A 166 5.48 9.19 14.96
CA ASP A 166 5.59 8.94 16.40
C ASP A 166 4.39 9.55 17.14
N THR A 167 3.43 8.69 17.53
CA THR A 167 2.26 9.11 18.32
C THR A 167 2.61 9.49 19.76
N GLY A 168 3.80 9.14 20.24
CA GLY A 168 4.32 9.56 21.54
C GLY A 168 4.95 10.97 21.51
N ALA A 169 5.27 11.49 20.32
CA ALA A 169 5.76 12.85 20.15
C ALA A 169 4.59 13.84 20.02
N TYR A 170 4.63 14.93 20.79
CA TYR A 170 3.57 15.96 20.73
C TYR A 170 3.67 16.82 19.46
N SER A 171 4.87 17.28 19.09
CA SER A 171 5.12 18.19 17.97
C SER A 171 6.03 17.56 16.90
N LEU A 172 6.14 18.21 15.73
CA LEU A 172 7.19 17.88 14.76
C LEU A 172 8.55 18.31 15.33
N LEU A 173 9.43 17.34 15.55
CA LEU A 173 10.76 17.53 16.12
C LEU A 173 11.84 17.28 15.07
N ILE A 174 12.72 18.27 14.87
CA ILE A 174 13.88 18.18 13.97
C ILE A 174 15.15 18.60 14.70
N ASP A 175 16.28 18.03 14.30
CA ASP A 175 17.59 18.46 14.80
C ASP A 175 18.05 19.77 14.13
N SER A 176 18.99 20.46 14.76
CA SER A 176 19.49 21.76 14.32
C SER A 176 20.18 21.71 12.95
N ASP A 177 20.89 20.62 12.64
CA ASP A 177 21.61 20.48 11.36
C ASP A 177 20.62 20.27 10.22
N THR A 178 19.60 19.45 10.43
CA THR A 178 18.50 19.29 9.49
C THR A 178 17.71 20.58 9.32
N ALA A 179 17.41 21.30 10.41
CA ALA A 179 16.72 22.58 10.33
C ALA A 179 17.49 23.59 9.46
N LYS A 180 18.81 23.66 9.64
CA LYS A 180 19.69 24.49 8.83
C LYS A 180 19.71 24.07 7.36
N ARG A 181 19.82 22.77 7.07
CA ARG A 181 19.76 22.23 5.68
C ARG A 181 18.43 22.55 5.01
N MET A 182 17.33 22.50 5.75
CA MET A 182 15.99 22.86 5.29
C MET A 182 15.76 24.37 5.21
N GLY A 183 16.74 25.22 5.50
CA GLY A 183 16.58 26.67 5.43
C GLY A 183 15.50 27.21 6.38
N ILE A 184 15.30 26.57 7.52
CA ILE A 184 14.32 27.00 8.52
C ILE A 184 14.90 28.18 9.31
N SER A 185 14.21 29.32 9.27
CA SER A 185 14.58 30.48 10.08
C SER A 185 14.26 30.23 11.56
N LEU A 186 15.26 30.43 12.40
CA LEU A 186 15.14 30.42 13.86
C LEU A 186 15.12 31.84 14.45
N GLU A 187 15.07 32.86 13.59
CA GLU A 187 14.94 34.24 14.03
C GLU A 187 13.60 34.43 14.74
N GLY A 188 13.64 34.96 15.97
CA GLY A 188 12.45 35.11 16.81
C GLY A 188 11.85 33.79 17.33
N ALA A 189 12.53 32.65 17.15
CA ALA A 189 12.06 31.36 17.67
C ALA A 189 11.91 31.40 19.20
N LYS A 190 10.83 30.79 19.69
CA LYS A 190 10.53 30.73 21.12
C LYS A 190 11.43 29.71 21.79
N GLN A 191 12.19 30.13 22.80
CA GLN A 191 12.95 29.21 23.63
C GLN A 191 12.01 28.38 24.51
N GLY A 192 12.30 27.09 24.60
CA GLY A 192 11.54 26.15 25.43
C GLY A 192 12.42 25.02 25.94
N LYS A 193 11.79 24.08 26.66
CA LYS A 193 12.41 22.82 27.07
C LYS A 193 11.51 21.66 26.69
N ALA A 194 12.10 20.58 26.21
CA ALA A 194 11.42 19.31 26.00
C ALA A 194 11.96 18.27 26.97
N THR A 195 11.05 17.49 27.56
CA THR A 195 11.42 16.30 28.33
C THR A 195 11.45 15.12 27.39
N VAL A 196 12.56 14.40 27.40
CA VAL A 196 12.86 13.33 26.46
C VAL A 196 12.54 12.00 27.13
N ALA A 197 12.54 10.89 26.39
CA ALA A 197 12.14 9.58 26.93
C ALA A 197 12.99 9.13 28.14
N SER A 198 14.23 9.61 28.28
CA SER A 198 15.10 9.35 29.44
C SER A 198 14.76 10.21 30.68
N GLY A 199 13.80 11.12 30.59
CA GLY A 199 13.48 12.11 31.64
C GLY A 199 14.39 13.35 31.63
N THR A 200 15.40 13.40 30.76
CA THR A 200 16.28 14.56 30.61
C THR A 200 15.54 15.73 29.95
N SER A 201 15.72 16.94 30.48
CA SER A 201 15.23 18.17 29.85
C SER A 201 16.27 18.74 28.89
N VAL A 202 15.89 18.91 27.62
CA VAL A 202 16.74 19.52 26.59
C VAL A 202 16.18 20.88 26.18
N ALA A 203 17.07 21.83 25.89
CA ALA A 203 16.67 23.12 25.34
C ALA A 203 16.14 22.95 23.92
N THR A 204 15.11 23.73 23.57
CA THR A 204 14.45 23.67 22.27
C THR A 204 14.14 25.08 21.77
N LEU A 205 14.03 25.21 20.46
CA LEU A 205 13.58 26.42 19.77
C LEU A 205 12.34 26.07 18.96
N THR A 206 11.23 26.76 19.20
CA THR A 206 9.98 26.54 18.50
C THR A 206 9.75 27.67 17.50
N THR A 207 9.49 27.29 16.25
CA THR A 207 9.15 28.22 15.16
C THR A 207 8.03 27.64 14.30
N THR A 208 7.52 28.41 13.35
CA THR A 208 6.47 27.97 12.41
C THR A 208 7.02 28.03 10.99
N VAL A 209 6.75 26.98 10.22
CA VAL A 209 7.03 26.94 8.79
C VAL A 209 5.75 27.12 7.99
N SER A 210 5.85 27.82 6.87
CA SER A 210 4.70 28.14 6.00
C SER A 210 4.05 26.88 5.43
N ALA A 211 4.85 25.91 4.98
CA ALA A 211 4.38 24.63 4.47
C ALA A 211 5.40 23.52 4.70
N ILE A 212 4.89 22.31 4.97
CA ILE A 212 5.64 21.06 4.90
C ILE A 212 4.90 20.08 3.97
N LYS A 213 5.62 19.08 3.46
CA LYS A 213 5.02 17.90 2.85
C LYS A 213 5.38 16.65 3.62
N VAL A 214 4.38 15.82 3.95
CA VAL A 214 4.56 14.45 4.45
C VAL A 214 4.16 13.52 3.32
N GLY A 215 5.15 12.98 2.60
CA GLY A 215 4.94 12.38 1.29
C GLY A 215 4.29 13.37 0.33
N GLY A 216 3.13 13.01 -0.24
CA GLY A 216 2.33 13.90 -1.09
C GLY A 216 1.45 14.90 -0.34
N ILE A 217 1.36 14.83 1.00
CA ILE A 217 0.39 15.61 1.77
C ILE A 217 0.99 16.93 2.22
N THR A 218 0.42 18.04 1.77
CA THR A 218 0.85 19.40 2.12
C THR A 218 0.07 19.93 3.32
N LEU A 219 0.82 20.34 4.35
CA LEU A 219 0.30 20.98 5.55
C LEU A 219 0.89 22.37 5.69
N ASN A 220 0.00 23.37 5.80
CA ASN A 220 0.40 24.77 5.92
C ASN A 220 0.42 25.19 7.39
N ASN A 221 1.23 26.20 7.72
CA ASN A 221 1.33 26.79 9.05
C ASN A 221 1.60 25.72 10.12
N VAL A 222 2.73 25.03 10.00
CA VAL A 222 3.12 23.96 10.91
C VAL A 222 4.13 24.47 11.92
N GLU A 223 3.80 24.31 13.21
CA GLU A 223 4.76 24.53 14.29
C GLU A 223 5.76 23.37 14.32
N ILE A 224 7.04 23.73 14.40
CA ILE A 224 8.16 22.81 14.50
C ILE A 224 8.98 23.14 15.74
N VAL A 225 9.48 22.10 16.35
CA VAL A 225 10.41 22.17 17.47
C VAL A 225 11.77 21.76 16.95
N VAL A 226 12.75 22.64 17.13
CA VAL A 226 14.15 22.38 16.82
C VAL A 226 14.86 22.11 18.14
N GLY A 227 15.38 20.90 18.28
CA GLY A 227 16.04 20.46 19.50
C GLY A 227 16.25 18.97 19.47
N GLN A 228 17.32 18.48 20.10
CA GLN A 228 17.79 17.12 19.85
C GLN A 228 17.95 16.34 21.15
N PRO A 229 17.19 15.24 21.30
CA PRO A 229 17.45 14.25 22.33
C PRO A 229 17.70 12.83 21.81
N GLY A 230 17.84 12.66 20.50
CA GLY A 230 17.96 11.35 19.87
C GLY A 230 18.33 11.42 18.39
N SER A 231 18.26 10.27 17.73
CA SER A 231 18.78 10.04 16.37
C SER A 231 17.76 10.19 15.23
N HIS A 232 16.50 10.54 15.52
CA HIS A 232 15.43 10.56 14.51
C HIS A 232 14.63 11.86 14.54
N ILE A 233 14.17 12.26 13.37
CA ILE A 233 13.15 13.29 13.18
C ILE A 233 11.80 12.67 13.53
N LEU A 234 10.99 13.36 14.34
CA LEU A 234 9.71 12.83 14.83
C LEU A 234 8.57 13.64 14.24
N ILE A 235 7.67 12.97 13.53
CA ILE A 235 6.40 13.52 13.05
C ILE A 235 5.35 13.22 14.12
N GLY A 236 5.18 14.18 15.03
CA GLY A 236 4.30 14.06 16.18
C GLY A 236 2.84 14.46 15.96
N MET A 237 2.07 14.38 17.04
CA MET A 237 0.61 14.53 17.04
C MET A 237 0.09 15.89 16.55
N LYS A 238 0.82 17.00 16.67
CA LYS A 238 0.43 18.29 16.05
C LYS A 238 0.34 18.23 14.52
N VAL A 239 1.12 17.35 13.90
CA VAL A 239 1.03 17.04 12.47
C VAL A 239 -0.05 15.97 12.24
N LEU A 240 0.01 14.86 12.98
CA LEU A 240 -0.86 13.70 12.76
C LEU A 240 -2.35 13.99 12.99
N ASN A 241 -2.71 14.84 13.96
CA ASN A 241 -4.10 15.23 14.22
C ASN A 241 -4.75 16.03 13.08
N ARG A 242 -3.97 16.50 12.12
CA ARG A 242 -4.47 17.20 10.93
C ARG A 242 -4.80 16.25 9.78
N LEU A 243 -4.61 14.94 9.98
CA LEU A 243 -4.75 13.90 8.98
C LEU A 243 -5.73 12.84 9.49
N LYS A 244 -6.42 12.17 8.56
CA LYS A 244 -7.07 10.89 8.84
C LYS A 244 -6.00 9.81 8.80
N MET A 245 -5.91 9.02 9.86
CA MET A 245 -4.93 7.93 9.98
C MET A 245 -5.66 6.59 10.10
N THR A 246 -5.21 5.60 9.34
CA THR A 246 -5.67 4.20 9.45
C THR A 246 -4.45 3.29 9.44
N ALA A 247 -4.34 2.38 10.39
CA ALA A 247 -3.25 1.43 10.45
C ALA A 247 -3.79 0.00 10.65
N ALA A 248 -3.38 -0.93 9.80
CA ALA A 248 -3.75 -2.34 9.88
C ALA A 248 -2.73 -3.21 9.12
N GLY A 249 -2.41 -4.39 9.66
CA GLY A 249 -1.60 -5.40 8.95
C GLY A 249 -0.22 -4.93 8.50
N GLY A 250 0.44 -4.04 9.27
CA GLY A 250 1.75 -3.48 8.90
C GLY A 250 1.68 -2.39 7.83
N GLN A 251 0.49 -1.90 7.48
CA GLN A 251 0.30 -0.74 6.61
C GLN A 251 -0.33 0.41 7.38
N MET A 252 0.08 1.63 7.06
CA MET A 252 -0.52 2.88 7.52
C MET A 252 -0.93 3.72 6.32
N ALA A 253 -2.13 4.29 6.36
CA ALA A 253 -2.60 5.29 5.43
C ALA A 253 -2.82 6.61 6.17
N LEU A 254 -2.28 7.68 5.62
CA LEU A 254 -2.55 9.07 6.02
C LEU A 254 -3.31 9.75 4.89
N SER A 255 -4.30 10.57 5.20
CA SER A 255 -4.98 11.39 4.20
C SER A 255 -5.48 12.73 4.73
N LYS A 256 -5.59 13.72 3.84
CA LYS A 256 -6.15 15.05 4.09
C LYS A 256 -7.40 15.27 3.25
#